data_AF-A0A6G3MER5-F1
#
_entry.id   AF-A0A6G3MER5-F1
#
_cell.length_a   1.000
_cell.length_b   1.000
_cell.length_c   1.000
_cell.angle_alpha   90.00
_cell.angle_beta   90.00
_cell.angle_gamma   90.00
#
_symmetry.space_group_name_H-M   'P 1'
#
loop_
_entity.id
_entity.type
_entity.pdbx_description
1 polymer ?
#
loop_
_entity_poly.entity_id
_entity_poly.type
_entity_poly.pdbx_seq_one_letter_code
_entity_poly.pdbx_strand_id
1 'polypeptide(L)'
;MRWIRVNLFKDGLWFILQDLSIFDISSSIIITPNRNELKRMGEALGISEKISPAQVSERLNNCWVMLKDQTDIVTNSKYEFTNNLLGSPRRCGGQGDILCGFLATLCNWVSKNQSEKICEIPKYAAVSLVSSYIMRSLCSKVYNEKGIGMITSDLINQIPYILTRLTESCKSV
;
A
#
# COMPACT_ATOMS: atom_id res chain seq x y z
N MET A 1 -11.03 5.02 24.49
CA MET A 1 -11.14 5.19 23.02
C MET A 1 -9.72 5.26 22.48
N ARG A 2 -9.21 4.19 21.84
CA ARG A 2 -7.81 4.10 21.39
C ARG A 2 -7.80 4.53 19.92
N TRP A 3 -7.31 5.73 19.63
CA TRP A 3 -7.20 6.23 18.25
C TRP A 3 -6.22 5.35 17.47
N ILE A 4 -6.65 4.85 16.30
CA ILE A 4 -5.80 4.13 15.37
C ILE A 4 -5.06 5.18 14.54
N ARG A 5 -3.78 5.40 14.83
CA ARG A 5 -2.89 6.27 14.02
C ARG A 5 -2.37 5.48 12.82
N VAL A 6 -3.20 5.30 11.80
CA VAL A 6 -2.77 4.81 10.49
C VAL A 6 -2.84 6.00 9.54
N ASN A 7 -1.71 6.69 9.39
CA ASN A 7 -1.63 7.78 8.44
C ASN A 7 -1.24 7.21 7.08
N LEU A 8 -2.19 7.19 6.14
CA LEU A 8 -1.95 6.81 4.76
C LEU A 8 -1.59 8.05 3.98
N PHE A 9 -0.36 8.11 3.49
CA PHE A 9 0.12 9.26 2.78
C PHE A 9 0.15 8.99 1.27
N LYS A 10 -0.61 9.81 0.54
CA LYS A 10 -0.63 9.94 -0.91
C LYS A 10 0.06 11.26 -1.29
N ASP A 11 -0.67 12.22 -1.88
CA ASP A 11 -0.11 13.47 -2.40
C ASP A 11 0.30 14.48 -1.30
N GLY A 12 -0.15 14.30 -0.05
CA GLY A 12 0.21 15.15 1.10
C GLY A 12 1.60 14.88 1.69
N LEU A 13 2.33 13.91 1.14
CA LEU A 13 3.62 13.46 1.67
C LEU A 13 4.72 14.53 1.55
N TRP A 14 4.62 15.41 0.54
CA TRP A 14 5.57 16.51 0.38
C TRP A 14 5.54 17.50 1.56
N PHE A 15 4.36 17.77 2.13
CA PHE A 15 4.22 18.61 3.31
C PHE A 15 4.85 17.98 4.55
N ILE A 16 4.76 16.65 4.68
CA ILE A 16 5.33 15.90 5.80
C ILE A 16 6.85 15.90 5.76
N LEU A 17 7.42 15.85 4.55
CA LEU A 17 8.86 15.94 4.35
C LEU A 17 9.43 17.31 4.72
N GLN A 18 8.61 18.36 4.81
CA GLN A 18 9.07 19.68 5.26
C GLN A 18 9.32 19.74 6.77
N ASP A 19 8.52 19.00 7.55
CA ASP A 19 8.69 18.92 8.99
C ASP A 19 8.21 17.55 9.52
N LEU A 20 9.18 16.64 9.63
CA LEU A 20 8.98 15.30 10.15
C LEU A 20 8.63 15.29 11.64
N SER A 21 8.79 16.41 12.37
CA SER A 21 8.44 16.50 13.78
C SER A 21 6.92 16.61 14.01
N ILE A 22 6.16 17.03 12.98
CA ILE A 22 4.71 17.21 13.05
C ILE A 22 3.97 15.85 13.14
N PHE A 23 4.58 14.80 12.59
CA PHE A 23 3.99 13.47 12.58
C PHE A 23 4.88 12.48 13.32
N ASP A 24 4.29 11.75 14.25
CA ASP A 24 4.91 10.57 14.86
C ASP A 24 4.96 9.43 13.82
N ILE A 25 5.90 9.56 12.88
CA ILE A 25 6.18 8.55 11.87
C ILE A 25 6.85 7.41 12.61
N SER A 26 6.10 6.33 12.85
CA SER A 26 6.55 5.14 13.56
C SER A 26 6.26 3.89 12.73
N SER A 27 6.62 2.72 13.26
CA SER A 27 6.45 1.41 12.61
C SER A 27 4.99 1.01 12.32
N SER A 28 4.01 1.82 12.74
CA SER A 28 2.58 1.65 12.43
C SER A 28 2.07 2.43 11.22
N ILE A 29 2.94 3.20 10.55
CA ILE A 29 2.56 3.97 9.36
C ILE A 29 2.93 3.22 8.09
N ILE A 30 2.04 3.29 7.09
CA ILE A 30 2.24 2.75 5.74
C ILE A 30 2.19 3.92 4.76
N ILE A 31 3.28 4.15 4.04
CA ILE A 31 3.30 5.06 2.89
C ILE A 31 3.19 4.26 1.59
N THR A 32 2.51 4.82 0.59
CA THR A 32 2.21 4.10 -0.67
C THR A 32 2.80 4.77 -1.90
N PRO A 33 4.10 5.09 -1.94
CA PRO A 33 4.66 5.83 -3.07
C PRO A 33 4.58 5.01 -4.36
N ASN A 34 4.37 5.67 -5.50
CA ASN A 34 4.81 5.16 -6.78
C ASN A 34 6.31 5.47 -6.98
N ARG A 35 6.92 4.96 -8.05
CA ARG A 35 8.35 5.17 -8.36
C ARG A 35 8.78 6.66 -8.39
N ASN A 36 7.94 7.55 -8.91
CA ASN A 36 8.25 8.97 -9.00
C ASN A 36 8.14 9.66 -7.63
N GLU A 37 7.13 9.29 -6.84
CA GLU A 37 6.95 9.75 -5.46
C GLU A 37 8.15 9.30 -4.61
N LEU A 38 8.53 8.01 -4.68
CA LEU A 38 9.67 7.48 -3.94
C LEU A 38 10.97 8.24 -4.25
N LYS A 39 11.23 8.52 -5.53
CA LYS A 39 12.40 9.31 -5.95
C LYS A 39 12.41 10.69 -5.31
N ARG A 40 11.29 11.42 -5.39
CA ARG A 40 11.16 12.75 -4.77
C ARG A 40 11.34 12.71 -3.26
N MET A 41 10.81 11.68 -2.60
CA MET A 41 11.00 11.49 -1.17
C MET A 41 12.47 11.26 -0.82
N GLY A 42 13.16 10.37 -1.53
CA GLY A 42 14.56 10.09 -1.23
C GLY A 42 15.46 11.31 -1.46
N GLU A 43 15.20 12.10 -2.51
CA GLU A 43 15.89 13.36 -2.76
C GLU A 43 15.67 14.35 -1.60
N ALA A 44 14.42 14.52 -1.15
CA ALA A 44 14.08 15.38 -0.01
C ALA A 44 14.69 14.91 1.32
N LEU A 45 14.90 13.59 1.48
CA LEU A 45 15.53 12.98 2.65
C LEU A 45 17.07 12.95 2.55
N GLY A 46 17.66 13.56 1.52
CA GLY A 46 19.10 13.63 1.32
C GLY A 46 19.75 12.28 0.93
N ILE A 47 18.98 11.37 0.34
CA ILE A 47 19.50 10.09 -0.18
C ILE A 47 20.13 10.35 -1.55
N SER A 48 21.45 10.29 -1.62
CA SER A 48 22.25 10.66 -2.81
C SER A 48 22.45 9.53 -3.83
N GLU A 49 22.37 8.27 -3.40
CA GLU A 49 22.56 7.09 -4.25
C GLU A 49 21.23 6.57 -4.83
N LYS A 50 21.26 5.39 -5.48
CA LYS A 50 20.09 4.72 -6.05
C LYS A 50 18.99 4.53 -4.98
N ILE A 51 18.06 5.48 -4.92
CA ILE A 51 16.99 5.56 -3.92
C ILE A 51 16.20 4.26 -3.89
N SER A 52 16.26 3.57 -2.74
CA SER A 52 15.49 2.36 -2.46
C SER A 52 14.38 2.62 -1.44
N PRO A 53 13.29 1.83 -1.47
CA PRO A 53 12.21 1.95 -0.50
C PRO A 53 12.67 1.64 0.93
N ALA A 54 13.66 0.76 1.12
CA ALA A 54 14.25 0.47 2.43
C ALA A 54 15.00 1.67 3.02
N GLN A 55 15.76 2.41 2.20
CA GLN A 55 16.45 3.63 2.67
C GLN A 55 15.45 4.73 3.05
N VAL A 56 14.38 4.89 2.27
CA VAL A 56 13.29 5.83 2.61
C VAL A 56 12.62 5.42 3.93
N SER A 57 12.36 4.12 4.13
CA SER A 57 11.84 3.60 5.41
C SER A 57 12.75 3.95 6.58
N GLU A 58 14.05 3.71 6.45
CA GLU A 58 15.05 3.97 7.50
C GLU A 58 15.09 5.45 7.89
N ARG A 59 15.08 6.35 6.89
CA ARG A 59 15.03 7.81 7.11
C ARG A 59 13.72 8.30 7.73
N LEU A 60 12.66 7.52 7.59
CA LEU A 60 11.33 7.79 8.13
C LEU A 60 11.00 6.87 9.32
N ASN A 61 11.96 6.70 10.23
CA ASN A 61 11.78 5.98 11.51
C ASN A 61 11.23 4.55 11.34
N ASN A 62 11.66 3.84 10.30
CA ASN A 62 11.27 2.47 9.98
C ASN A 62 9.76 2.30 9.70
N CYS A 63 9.11 3.30 9.11
CA CYS A 63 7.75 3.16 8.60
C CYS A 63 7.68 2.11 7.48
N TRP A 64 6.50 1.54 7.24
CA TRP A 64 6.29 0.64 6.11
C TRP A 64 6.16 1.42 4.80
N VAL A 65 6.86 0.97 3.77
CA VAL A 65 6.83 1.53 2.42
C VAL A 65 6.25 0.48 1.48
N MET A 66 5.11 0.80 0.88
CA MET A 66 4.49 0.02 -0.19
C MET A 66 4.73 0.72 -1.53
N LEU A 67 5.83 0.37 -2.19
CA LEU A 67 6.17 0.88 -3.51
C LEU A 67 5.27 0.24 -4.57
N LYS A 68 4.47 1.07 -5.24
CA LYS A 68 3.58 0.66 -6.36
C LYS A 68 4.36 0.65 -7.67
N ASP A 69 4.52 -0.51 -8.29
CA ASP A 69 5.28 -0.65 -9.55
C ASP A 69 4.81 -1.81 -10.44
N GLN A 70 5.62 -2.30 -11.37
CA GLN A 70 5.37 -3.56 -12.08
C GLN A 70 5.24 -4.73 -11.10
N THR A 71 6.14 -4.77 -10.11
CA THR A 71 6.06 -5.61 -8.91
C THR A 71 5.95 -4.69 -7.71
N ASP A 72 4.92 -4.86 -6.89
CA ASP A 72 4.81 -4.06 -5.66
C ASP A 72 5.81 -4.56 -4.64
N ILE A 73 6.49 -3.64 -3.96
CA ILE A 73 7.43 -3.94 -2.87
C ILE A 73 6.84 -3.39 -1.58
N VAL A 74 6.74 -4.24 -0.56
CA VAL A 74 6.33 -3.88 0.79
C VAL A 74 7.53 -4.09 1.71
N THR A 75 8.08 -3.00 2.24
CA THR A 75 9.32 -3.07 3.00
C THR A 75 9.33 -2.13 4.18
N ASN A 76 10.10 -2.50 5.20
CA ASN A 76 10.73 -1.55 6.10
C ASN A 76 12.24 -1.86 6.14
N SER A 77 13.03 -1.11 6.89
CA SER A 77 14.49 -1.33 7.01
C SER A 77 14.92 -2.76 7.41
N LYS A 78 14.00 -3.63 7.87
CA LYS A 78 14.28 -5.00 8.34
C LYS A 78 13.69 -6.10 7.46
N TYR A 79 12.56 -5.84 6.81
CA TYR A 79 11.80 -6.83 6.06
C TYR A 79 11.49 -6.32 4.66
N GLU A 80 11.48 -7.23 3.70
CA GLU A 80 11.06 -6.95 2.33
C GLU A 80 10.17 -8.09 1.84
N PHE A 81 9.03 -7.73 1.26
CA PHE A 81 8.08 -8.63 0.65
C PHE A 81 7.70 -8.09 -0.72
N THR A 82 7.34 -8.97 -1.65
CA THR A 82 6.97 -8.57 -3.01
C THR A 82 5.63 -9.19 -3.42
N ASN A 83 4.91 -8.46 -4.27
CA ASN A 83 3.74 -8.97 -4.98
C ASN A 83 3.93 -8.79 -6.48
N ASN A 84 4.11 -9.91 -7.17
CA ASN A 84 4.33 -9.98 -8.62
C ASN A 84 3.05 -10.28 -9.41
N LEU A 85 1.87 -10.29 -8.78
CA LEU A 85 0.60 -10.50 -9.47
C LEU A 85 0.42 -9.45 -10.57
N LEU A 86 0.11 -9.86 -11.79
CA LEU A 86 -0.13 -8.91 -12.88
C LEU A 86 -1.38 -8.05 -12.58
N GLY A 87 -1.21 -6.73 -12.61
CA GLY A 87 -2.29 -5.77 -12.49
C GLY A 87 -2.88 -5.40 -13.85
N SER A 88 -2.98 -4.10 -14.13
CA SER A 88 -3.28 -3.61 -15.48
C SER A 88 -2.24 -2.61 -15.96
N PRO A 89 -2.06 -2.46 -17.29
CA PRO A 89 -1.17 -1.44 -17.85
C PRO A 89 -1.78 -0.02 -17.77
N ARG A 90 -3.05 0.11 -17.35
CA ARG A 90 -3.81 1.36 -17.36
C ARG A 90 -3.84 2.00 -15.97
N ARG A 91 -3.38 3.26 -15.87
CA ARG A 91 -3.50 4.11 -14.67
C ARG A 91 -4.67 5.09 -14.77
N CYS A 92 -5.84 4.73 -14.25
CA CYS A 92 -6.94 5.69 -14.10
C CYS A 92 -6.79 6.51 -12.79
N GLY A 93 -7.24 7.77 -12.82
CA GLY A 93 -7.17 8.65 -11.67
C GLY A 93 -8.12 8.18 -10.57
N GLY A 94 -7.60 7.90 -9.37
CA GLY A 94 -8.39 7.38 -8.24
C GLY A 94 -7.99 5.96 -7.79
N GLN A 95 -7.14 5.26 -8.54
CA GLN A 95 -6.63 3.94 -8.14
C GLN A 95 -5.95 3.94 -6.76
N GLY A 96 -5.15 4.97 -6.50
CA GLY A 96 -4.49 5.14 -5.21
C GLY A 96 -5.47 5.35 -4.05
N ASP A 97 -6.62 5.98 -4.30
CA ASP A 97 -7.63 6.24 -3.28
C ASP A 97 -8.36 4.95 -2.89
N ILE A 98 -8.65 4.09 -3.87
CA ILE A 98 -9.18 2.73 -3.63
C ILE A 98 -8.19 1.92 -2.79
N LEU A 99 -6.90 1.92 -3.16
CA LEU A 99 -5.87 1.22 -2.41
C LEU A 99 -5.77 1.73 -0.96
N CYS A 100 -5.79 3.05 -0.75
CA CYS A 100 -5.82 3.64 0.57
C CYS A 100 -7.06 3.23 1.36
N GLY A 101 -8.24 3.14 0.73
CA GLY A 101 -9.46 2.65 1.37
C GLY A 101 -9.32 1.20 1.88
N PHE A 102 -8.72 0.31 1.09
CA PHE A 102 -8.44 -1.05 1.52
C PHE A 102 -7.44 -1.09 2.67
N LEU A 103 -6.32 -0.37 2.56
CA LEU A 103 -5.31 -0.30 3.61
C LEU A 103 -5.92 0.20 4.93
N ALA A 104 -6.70 1.30 4.89
CA ALA A 104 -7.32 1.88 6.09
C ALA A 104 -8.25 0.87 6.77
N THR A 105 -9.10 0.20 5.97
CA THR A 105 -10.07 -0.78 6.46
C THR A 105 -9.36 -1.97 7.10
N LEU A 106 -8.40 -2.56 6.40
CA LEU A 106 -7.65 -3.72 6.86
C LEU A 106 -6.76 -3.39 8.06
N CYS A 107 -6.09 -2.24 8.07
CA CYS A 107 -5.32 -1.77 9.21
C CYS A 107 -6.20 -1.63 10.46
N ASN A 108 -7.40 -1.07 10.33
CA ASN A 108 -8.36 -0.96 11.43
C ASN A 108 -8.86 -2.32 11.93
N TRP A 109 -8.94 -3.33 11.07
CA TRP A 109 -9.28 -4.69 11.49
C TRP A 109 -8.13 -5.35 12.26
N VAL A 110 -6.90 -5.28 11.72
CA VAL A 110 -5.74 -5.91 12.38
C VAL A 110 -5.28 -5.16 13.63
N SER A 111 -5.56 -3.86 13.75
CA SER A 111 -5.22 -3.09 14.96
C SER A 111 -6.01 -3.51 16.20
N LYS A 112 -7.14 -4.22 16.01
CA LYS A 112 -7.90 -4.83 17.10
C LYS A 112 -7.28 -6.14 17.59
N ASN A 113 -6.37 -6.72 16.82
CA ASN A 113 -5.62 -7.91 17.19
C ASN A 113 -4.39 -7.52 18.04
N GLN A 114 -4.14 -8.27 19.12
CA GLN A 114 -2.96 -8.05 19.97
C GLN A 114 -1.67 -8.58 19.33
N SER A 115 -1.78 -9.49 18.37
CA SER A 115 -0.61 -10.03 17.67
C SER A 115 0.02 -8.99 16.75
N GLU A 116 1.34 -8.83 16.84
CA GLU A 116 2.13 -8.02 15.91
C GLU A 116 2.38 -8.71 14.55
N LYS A 117 2.01 -9.99 14.43
CA LYS A 117 2.19 -10.81 13.23
C LYS A 117 0.90 -11.52 12.81
N ILE A 118 0.76 -11.75 11.51
CA ILE A 118 -0.28 -12.57 10.87
C ILE A 118 0.46 -13.63 10.07
N CYS A 119 0.31 -14.91 10.45
CA CYS A 119 1.02 -16.02 9.80
C CYS A 119 2.53 -15.73 9.65
N GLU A 120 3.18 -15.31 10.75
CA GLU A 120 4.60 -14.94 10.82
C GLU A 120 5.02 -13.63 10.12
N ILE A 121 4.16 -13.06 9.29
CA ILE A 121 4.39 -11.78 8.59
C ILE A 121 4.01 -10.62 9.53
N PRO A 122 4.82 -9.55 9.65
CA PRO A 122 4.43 -8.35 10.38
C PRO A 122 3.08 -7.81 9.92
N LYS A 123 2.19 -7.47 10.86
CA LYS A 123 0.76 -7.18 10.55
C LYS A 123 0.56 -6.11 9.47
N TYR A 124 1.36 -5.04 9.47
CA TYR A 124 1.26 -3.97 8.48
C TYR A 124 1.82 -4.37 7.11
N ALA A 125 2.80 -5.27 7.07
CA ALA A 125 3.25 -5.88 5.82
C ALA A 125 2.15 -6.78 5.24
N ALA A 126 1.54 -7.64 6.07
CA ALA A 126 0.44 -8.51 5.66
C ALA A 126 -0.74 -7.70 5.09
N VAL A 127 -1.16 -6.63 5.79
CA VAL A 127 -2.21 -5.74 5.28
C VAL A 127 -1.84 -5.09 3.95
N SER A 128 -0.59 -4.64 3.79
CA SER A 128 -0.11 -4.04 2.55
C SER A 128 -0.11 -5.04 1.39
N LEU A 129 0.33 -6.27 1.62
CA LEU A 129 0.33 -7.35 0.64
C LEU A 129 -1.09 -7.73 0.21
N VAL A 130 -2.02 -7.88 1.16
CA VAL A 130 -3.42 -8.19 0.86
C VAL A 130 -4.07 -7.04 0.08
N SER A 131 -3.81 -5.79 0.47
CA SER A 131 -4.33 -4.61 -0.25
C SER A 131 -3.79 -4.52 -1.68
N SER A 132 -2.48 -4.76 -1.85
CA SER A 132 -1.82 -4.88 -3.16
C SER A 132 -2.47 -5.96 -4.01
N TYR A 133 -2.68 -7.15 -3.44
CA TYR A 133 -3.28 -8.28 -4.13
C TYR A 133 -4.70 -7.96 -4.62
N ILE A 134 -5.55 -7.40 -3.75
CA ILE A 134 -6.92 -6.99 -4.10
C ILE A 134 -6.88 -5.96 -5.23
N MET A 135 -6.06 -4.92 -5.09
CA MET A 135 -5.98 -3.84 -6.08
C MET A 135 -5.51 -4.34 -7.45
N ARG A 136 -4.50 -5.22 -7.49
CA ARG A 136 -3.99 -5.82 -8.72
C ARG A 136 -5.02 -6.74 -9.38
N SER A 137 -5.68 -7.58 -8.59
CA SER A 137 -6.76 -8.46 -9.06
C SER A 137 -7.91 -7.65 -9.67
N LEU A 138 -8.29 -6.55 -9.00
CA LEU A 138 -9.33 -5.63 -9.47
C LEU A 138 -8.92 -4.97 -10.79
N CYS A 139 -7.72 -4.38 -10.84
CA CYS A 139 -7.21 -3.73 -12.06
C CYS A 139 -7.15 -4.71 -13.24
N SER A 140 -6.61 -5.91 -13.02
CA SER A 140 -6.48 -6.94 -14.05
C SER A 140 -7.86 -7.34 -14.60
N LYS A 141 -8.81 -7.67 -13.71
CA LYS A 141 -10.17 -8.04 -14.11
C LYS A 141 -10.85 -6.94 -14.91
N VAL A 142 -10.89 -5.72 -14.37
CA VAL A 142 -11.63 -4.62 -15.00
C VAL A 142 -10.98 -4.19 -16.31
N TYR A 143 -9.65 -4.22 -16.39
CA TYR A 143 -8.95 -3.92 -17.63
C TYR A 143 -9.23 -4.96 -18.73
N ASN A 144 -9.36 -6.24 -18.38
CA ASN A 144 -9.75 -7.26 -19.36
C ASN A 144 -11.16 -7.02 -19.94
N GLU A 145 -12.04 -6.35 -19.18
CA GLU A 145 -13.40 -6.03 -19.62
C GLU A 145 -13.51 -4.68 -20.35
N LYS A 146 -12.76 -3.66 -19.89
CA LYS A 146 -12.91 -2.26 -20.34
C LYS A 146 -11.73 -1.75 -21.18
N GLY A 147 -10.61 -2.47 -21.19
CA GLY A 147 -9.37 -2.07 -21.83
C GLY A 147 -8.93 -0.66 -21.44
N ILE A 148 -8.52 0.12 -22.44
CA ILE A 148 -8.08 1.52 -22.27
C ILE A 148 -9.15 2.43 -21.67
N GLY A 149 -10.43 2.08 -21.83
CA GLY A 149 -11.60 2.83 -21.33
C GLY A 149 -11.85 2.66 -19.83
N MET A 150 -11.06 1.82 -19.13
CA MET A 150 -11.17 1.62 -17.69
C MET A 150 -11.07 2.94 -16.91
N ILE A 151 -12.09 3.20 -16.08
CA ILE A 151 -12.13 4.31 -15.12
C ILE A 151 -12.31 3.79 -13.69
N THR A 152 -12.16 4.68 -12.70
CA THR A 152 -12.15 4.29 -11.28
C THR A 152 -13.51 3.79 -10.80
N SER A 153 -14.62 4.28 -11.35
CA SER A 153 -15.96 3.74 -11.03
C SER A 153 -16.12 2.29 -11.49
N ASP A 154 -15.49 1.89 -12.60
CA ASP A 154 -15.51 0.48 -13.04
C ASP A 154 -14.83 -0.41 -11.99
N LEU A 155 -13.71 0.06 -11.42
CA LEU A 155 -13.03 -0.63 -10.33
C LEU A 155 -13.94 -0.75 -9.10
N ILE A 156 -14.55 0.36 -8.66
CA ILE A 156 -15.43 0.37 -7.48
C ILE A 156 -16.57 -0.66 -7.62
N ASN A 157 -17.19 -0.72 -8.80
CA ASN A 157 -18.30 -1.64 -9.08
C ASN A 157 -17.89 -3.12 -9.00
N GLN A 158 -16.59 -3.43 -9.16
CA GLN A 158 -16.07 -4.81 -9.13
C GLN A 158 -15.47 -5.20 -7.78
N ILE A 159 -15.43 -4.29 -6.79
CA ILE A 159 -14.93 -4.58 -5.44
C ILE A 159 -15.67 -5.77 -4.79
N PRO A 160 -17.03 -5.80 -4.75
CA PRO A 160 -17.74 -6.90 -4.11
C PRO A 160 -17.40 -8.26 -4.71
N TYR A 161 -17.32 -8.34 -6.04
CA TYR A 161 -16.97 -9.56 -6.75
C TYR A 161 -15.58 -10.09 -6.34
N ILE A 162 -14.57 -9.22 -6.34
CA ILE A 162 -13.19 -9.61 -5.98
C ILE A 162 -13.11 -10.08 -4.52
N LEU A 163 -13.79 -9.38 -3.60
CA LEU A 163 -13.77 -9.74 -2.18
C LEU A 163 -14.50 -11.07 -1.91
N THR A 164 -15.63 -11.33 -2.57
CA THR A 164 -16.34 -12.63 -2.44
C THR A 164 -15.45 -13.78 -2.91
N ARG A 165 -14.85 -13.65 -4.10
CA ARG A 165 -13.95 -14.67 -4.65
C ARG A 165 -12.76 -14.98 -3.73
N LEU A 166 -12.20 -13.96 -3.09
CA LEU A 166 -11.10 -14.10 -2.14
C LEU A 166 -11.54 -14.86 -0.88
N THR A 167 -12.69 -14.50 -0.31
CA THR A 167 -13.18 -15.17 0.90
C THR A 167 -13.63 -16.60 0.65
N GLU A 168 -14.18 -16.92 -0.52
CA GLU A 168 -14.49 -18.29 -0.93
C GLU A 168 -13.24 -19.16 -1.07
N SER A 169 -12.18 -18.62 -1.70
CA SER A 169 -10.91 -19.32 -1.85
C SER A 169 -10.25 -19.67 -0.50
N CYS A 170 -10.52 -18.86 0.54
CA CYS A 170 -10.03 -19.10 1.90
C CYS A 170 -10.89 -20.09 2.71
N LYS A 171 -12.14 -20.39 2.30
CA LYS A 171 -13.00 -21.36 2.99
C LYS A 171 -12.75 -22.81 2.54
N SER A 172 -12.02 -22.99 1.45
CA SER A 172 -11.62 -24.29 0.90
C SER A 172 -10.33 -24.88 1.51
N VAL A 173 -9.87 -24.34 2.64
CA VAL A 173 -8.74 -24.82 3.45
C VAL A 173 -9.25 -25.11 4.85
#